data_AF-A0A6G6KD24-F1
#
_entry.id   AF-A0A6G6KD24-F1
#
_cell.length_a   1.000
_cell.length_b   1.000
_cell.length_c   1.000
_cell.angle_alpha   90.00
_cell.angle_beta   90.00
_cell.angle_gamma   90.00
#
_symmetry.space_group_name_H-M   'P 1'
#
loop_
_entity.id
_entity.type
_entity.pdbx_description
1 polymer ?
#
loop_
_entity_poly.entity_id
_entity_poly.type
_entity_poly.pdbx_seq_one_letter_code
_entity_poly.pdbx_strand_id
1 'polypeptide(L)'
;MLDLIVLGLVCLVAPWFAKMSGYETPRKPFDLVGIAGIFFLLGTSLSMVVEHVAWLKVLGIFILGLPYAVGVLLLTLGALWGTMEVLREPGHIMGKHSI
;
A
#
# COMPACT_ATOMS: atom_id res chain seq x y z
N MET A 1 2.40 -2.77 17.32
CA MET A 1 2.11 -1.34 17.00
C MET A 1 3.21 -0.73 16.16
N LEU A 2 4.47 -0.85 16.58
CA LEU A 2 5.64 -0.38 15.82
C LEU A 2 5.68 -0.96 14.40
N ASP A 3 5.31 -2.24 14.24
CA ASP A 3 5.28 -2.91 12.93
C ASP A 3 4.33 -2.26 11.92
N LEU A 4 3.17 -1.77 12.37
CA LEU A 4 2.20 -1.08 11.50
C LEU A 4 2.68 0.31 11.09
N ILE A 5 3.41 0.99 11.97
CA ILE A 5 4.04 2.28 11.67
C ILE A 5 5.16 2.07 10.63
N VAL A 6 6.00 1.06 10.83
CA VAL A 6 7.05 0.69 9.88
C VAL A 6 6.44 0.29 8.54
N LEU A 7 5.41 -0.56 8.56
CA LEU A 7 4.70 -0.97 7.34
C LEU A 7 4.08 0.23 6.62
N GLY A 8 3.43 1.14 7.35
CA GLY A 8 2.86 2.37 6.80
C GLY A 8 3.90 3.28 6.15
N LEU A 9 5.03 3.50 6.83
CA LEU A 9 6.15 4.28 6.29
C LEU A 9 6.75 3.64 5.04
N VAL A 10 6.99 2.33 5.07
CA VAL A 10 7.52 1.60 3.90
C VAL A 10 6.56 1.70 2.72
N CYS A 11 5.26 1.56 2.96
CA CYS A 11 4.22 1.70 1.92
C CYS A 11 4.17 3.10 1.30
N LEU A 12 4.39 4.15 2.09
CA LEU A 12 4.45 5.54 1.60
C LEU A 12 5.73 5.83 0.81
N VAL A 13 6.84 5.22 1.21
CA VAL A 13 8.14 5.43 0.58
C VAL A 13 8.29 4.60 -0.72
N ALA A 14 7.59 3.47 -0.84
CA ALA A 14 7.59 2.63 -2.04
C ALA A 14 7.24 3.38 -3.35
N PRO A 15 6.13 4.15 -3.46
CA PRO A 15 5.83 4.92 -4.66
C PRO A 15 6.85 6.03 -4.93
N TRP A 16 7.47 6.59 -3.89
CA TRP A 16 8.54 7.58 -4.05
C TRP A 16 9.77 6.96 -4.71
N PHE A 17 10.19 5.77 -4.27
CA PHE A 17 11.27 5.03 -4.91
C PHE A 17 10.91 4.61 -6.34
N ALA A 18 9.68 4.16 -6.59
CA ALA A 18 9.23 3.82 -7.95
C ALA A 18 9.28 5.04 -8.90
N LYS A 19 8.95 6.23 -8.38
CA LYS A 19 9.09 7.48 -9.14
C LYS A 19 10.56 7.81 -9.44
N MET A 20 11.45 7.60 -8.47
CA MET A 20 12.89 7.84 -8.65
C MET A 20 13.56 6.84 -9.60
N SER A 21 13.05 5.61 -9.68
CA SER A 21 13.57 4.60 -10.62
C SER A 21 13.06 4.77 -12.06
N GLY A 22 12.31 5.84 -12.36
CA GLY A 22 11.76 6.08 -13.70
C GLY A 22 10.64 5.11 -14.08
N TYR A 23 9.94 4.53 -13.11
CA TYR A 23 8.87 3.57 -13.35
C TYR A 23 7.61 4.31 -13.84
N GLU A 24 7.47 4.48 -15.15
CA GLU A 24 6.34 5.15 -15.81
C GLU A 24 5.26 4.15 -16.27
N THR A 25 4.65 3.44 -15.33
CA THR A 25 3.51 2.57 -15.64
C THR A 25 2.20 3.37 -15.71
N PRO A 26 1.37 3.19 -16.76
CA PRO A 26 0.12 3.94 -16.95
C PRO A 26 -0.96 3.63 -15.91
N ARG A 27 -0.84 2.54 -15.14
CA ARG A 27 -1.82 2.10 -14.13
C ARG A 27 -1.43 2.34 -12.67
N LYS A 28 -0.27 2.97 -12.40
CA LYS A 28 0.22 3.39 -11.07
C LYS A 28 -0.12 2.43 -9.91
N PRO A 29 0.25 1.13 -9.98
CA PRO A 29 -0.04 0.17 -8.91
C PRO A 29 0.59 0.57 -7.56
N PHE A 30 1.70 1.31 -7.61
CA PHE A 30 2.37 1.86 -6.43
C PHE A 30 1.56 2.94 -5.69
N ASP A 31 0.61 3.62 -6.35
CA ASP A 31 -0.29 4.58 -5.68
C ASP A 31 -1.24 3.85 -4.71
N LEU A 32 -1.72 2.66 -5.08
CA LEU A 32 -2.56 1.82 -4.19
C LEU A 32 -1.77 1.36 -2.96
N VAL A 33 -0.50 1.03 -3.13
CA VAL A 33 0.42 0.71 -2.03
C VAL A 33 0.64 1.94 -1.13
N GLY A 34 0.83 3.13 -1.72
CA GLY A 34 0.92 4.38 -0.97
C GLY A 34 -0.32 4.68 -0.14
N ILE A 35 -1.52 4.51 -0.72
CA ILE A 35 -2.80 4.71 -0.03
C ILE A 35 -2.97 3.69 1.10
N ALA A 36 -2.58 2.42 0.89
CA ALA A 36 -2.54 1.42 1.96
C ALA A 36 -1.70 1.88 3.16
N GLY A 37 -0.55 2.52 2.90
CA GLY A 37 0.32 3.08 3.93
C GLY A 37 -0.38 4.13 4.80
N ILE A 38 -1.19 5.01 4.19
CA ILE A 38 -1.99 6.02 4.91
C ILE A 38 -3.02 5.33 5.82
N PHE A 39 -3.69 4.29 5.33
CA PHE A 39 -4.65 3.53 6.13
C PHE A 39 -4.01 2.79 7.31
N PHE A 40 -2.79 2.27 7.15
CA PHE A 40 -2.04 1.69 8.27
C PHE A 40 -1.66 2.74 9.31
N LEU A 41 -1.18 3.92 8.89
CA LEU A 41 -0.87 5.03 9.80
C LEU A 41 -2.12 5.53 10.55
N LEU A 42 -3.25 5.63 9.86
CA LEU A 42 -4.54 5.98 10.44
C LEU A 42 -5.00 4.93 11.46
N GLY A 43 -4.83 3.65 11.17
CA GLY A 43 -5.12 2.56 12.12
C GLY A 43 -4.27 2.67 13.39
N THR A 44 -2.97 2.99 13.26
CA THR A 44 -2.10 3.21 14.43
C THR A 44 -2.46 4.45 15.23
N SER A 45 -2.81 5.58 14.60
CA SER A 45 -3.20 6.79 15.33
C SER A 45 -4.50 6.56 16.11
N LEU A 46 -5.48 5.89 15.51
CA LEU A 46 -6.71 5.50 16.18
C LEU A 46 -6.46 4.52 17.33
N SER A 47 -5.48 3.61 17.19
CA SER A 47 -5.12 2.65 18.24
C SER A 47 -4.60 3.34 19.49
N MET A 48 -3.75 4.35 19.32
CA MET A 48 -3.20 5.12 20.45
C MET A 48 -4.32 5.91 21.18
N VAL A 49 -5.30 6.42 20.43
CA VAL A 49 -6.46 7.13 21.00
C VAL A 49 -7.37 6.18 21.78
N VAL A 50 -7.64 4.98 21.26
CA VAL A 50 -8.48 3.97 21.92
C VAL A 50 -7.83 3.47 23.23
N GLU A 51 -6.50 3.41 23.31
CA GLU A 51 -5.80 3.06 24.55
C GLU A 51 -6.00 4.09 25.68
N HIS A 52 -6.18 5.37 25.34
CA HIS A 52 -6.36 6.45 26.33
C HIS A 52 -7.82 6.69 26.72
N VAL A 53 -8.79 6.21 25.93
CA VAL A 53 -10.22 6.49 26.16
C VAL A 53 -11.00 5.19 26.33
N ALA A 54 -11.29 4.82 27.58
CA ALA A 54 -11.92 3.54 27.94
C ALA A 54 -13.29 3.29 27.29
N TRP A 55 -14.09 4.33 27.02
CA TRP A 55 -15.36 4.22 26.30
C TRP A 55 -15.16 3.78 24.84
N LEU A 56 -14.07 4.22 24.20
CA LEU A 56 -13.78 3.89 22.81
C LEU A 56 -13.37 2.42 22.62
N LYS A 57 -12.98 1.68 23.69
CA LYS A 57 -12.69 0.25 23.58
C LYS A 57 -13.89 -0.56 23.08
N VAL A 58 -15.11 -0.16 23.42
CA VAL A 58 -16.35 -0.85 22.99
C VAL A 58 -16.58 -0.70 21.48
N LEU A 59 -16.22 0.46 20.92
CA LEU A 59 -16.25 0.72 19.47
C LEU A 59 -14.94 0.36 18.76
N GLY A 60 -13.93 -0.05 19.53
CA GLY A 60 -12.56 -0.22 19.07
C GLY A 60 -12.42 -1.24 17.95
N ILE A 61 -13.24 -2.30 17.93
CA ILE A 61 -13.19 -3.33 16.89
C ILE A 61 -13.50 -2.74 15.51
N PHE A 62 -14.50 -1.87 15.40
CA PHE A 62 -14.85 -1.24 14.13
C PHE A 62 -13.89 -0.11 13.76
N ILE A 63 -13.47 0.69 14.74
CA ILE A 63 -12.57 1.83 14.52
C ILE A 63 -11.16 1.36 14.13
N LEU A 64 -10.68 0.24 14.66
CA LEU A 64 -9.36 -0.31 14.37
C LEU A 64 -9.35 -1.33 13.24
N GLY A 65 -10.37 -2.19 13.20
CA GLY A 65 -10.43 -3.28 12.23
C GLY A 65 -10.63 -2.80 10.80
N LEU A 66 -11.42 -1.74 10.60
CA LEU A 66 -11.77 -1.22 9.28
C LEU A 66 -10.56 -0.60 8.55
N PRO A 67 -9.79 0.34 9.14
CA PRO A 67 -8.60 0.88 8.47
C PRO A 67 -7.52 -0.19 8.26
N TYR A 68 -7.37 -1.14 9.19
CA TYR A 68 -6.46 -2.27 9.00
C TYR A 68 -6.86 -3.17 7.82
N ALA A 69 -8.13 -3.57 7.75
CA ALA A 69 -8.64 -4.42 6.67
C ALA A 69 -8.52 -3.73 5.30
N VAL A 70 -8.84 -2.44 5.23
CA VAL A 70 -8.70 -1.64 4.00
C VAL A 70 -7.23 -1.50 3.61
N GLY A 71 -6.34 -1.23 4.55
CA GLY A 71 -4.90 -1.17 4.31
C GLY A 71 -4.35 -2.48 3.75
N VAL A 72 -4.71 -3.62 4.33
CA VAL A 72 -4.29 -4.94 3.84
C VAL A 72 -4.85 -5.23 2.44
N LEU A 73 -6.12 -4.91 2.19
CA LEU A 73 -6.73 -5.10 0.86
C LEU A 73 -6.03 -4.26 -0.21
N LEU A 74 -5.77 -2.98 0.06
CA LEU A 74 -5.09 -2.11 -0.88
C LEU A 74 -3.63 -2.52 -1.12
N LEU A 75 -2.93 -2.96 -0.06
CA LEU A 75 -1.56 -3.45 -0.16
C LEU A 75 -1.49 -4.70 -1.04
N THR A 76 -2.36 -5.68 -0.78
CA THR A 76 -2.41 -6.94 -1.53
C THR A 76 -2.80 -6.71 -2.99
N LEU A 77 -3.78 -5.85 -3.26
CA LEU A 77 -4.15 -5.46 -4.62
C LEU A 77 -3.01 -4.73 -5.33
N GLY A 78 -2.38 -3.75 -4.69
CA GLY A 78 -1.25 -3.01 -5.27
C GLY A 78 -0.04 -3.91 -5.56
N ALA A 79 0.26 -4.84 -4.64
CA ALA A 79 1.33 -5.82 -4.82
C ALA A 79 1.03 -6.83 -5.95
N LEU A 80 -0.18 -7.40 -5.98
CA LEU A 80 -0.61 -8.29 -7.07
C LEU A 80 -0.57 -7.58 -8.42
N TRP A 81 -1.03 -6.33 -8.48
CA TRP A 81 -1.02 -5.56 -9.71
C TRP A 81 0.40 -5.22 -10.17
N GLY A 82 1.29 -4.82 -9.25
CA GLY A 82 2.70 -4.59 -9.53
C GLY A 82 3.40 -5.85 -10.05
N THR A 83 3.19 -7.01 -9.40
CA THR A 83 3.77 -8.28 -9.87
C THR A 83 3.21 -8.73 -11.21
N MET A 84 1.90 -8.55 -11.45
CA MET A 84 1.29 -8.82 -12.75
C MET A 84 1.85 -7.93 -13.85
N GLU A 85 2.17 -6.66 -13.56
CA GLU A 85 2.75 -5.73 -14.52
C GLU A 85 4.19 -6.14 -14.87
N VAL A 86 5.00 -6.55 -13.88
CA VAL A 86 6.34 -7.13 -14.11
C VAL A 86 6.28 -8.44 -14.90
N LEU A 87 5.29 -9.30 -14.63
CA LEU A 87 5.07 -10.53 -15.40
C LEU A 87 4.52 -10.26 -16.81
N ARG A 88 3.85 -9.13 -17.02
CA ARG A 88 3.30 -8.69 -18.31
C ARG A 88 4.26 -7.86 -19.13
N GLU A 89 5.38 -7.40 -18.57
CA GLU A 89 6.45 -6.78 -19.36
C GLU A 89 6.82 -7.77 -20.48
N PRO A 90 6.42 -7.46 -21.72
CA PRO A 90 6.49 -8.41 -22.81
C PRO A 90 7.96 -8.67 -23.04
N GLY A 91 8.30 -9.94 -23.25
CA GLY A 91 9.63 -10.35 -23.68
C GLY A 91 10.16 -9.39 -24.74
N HIS A 92 11.07 -8.50 -24.32
CA HIS A 92 11.80 -7.62 -25.19
C HIS A 92 12.95 -8.41 -25.82
N ILE A 93 12.66 -9.49 -26.54
CA ILE A 93 13.58 -10.02 -27.54
C ILE A 93 12.81 -10.63 -28.73
N MET A 94 13.06 -10.00 -29.89
CA MET A 94 12.87 -10.43 -31.29
C MET A 94 11.52 -10.13 -31.97
N GLY A 95 11.56 -9.06 -32.77
CA GLY A 95 11.11 -9.19 -34.15
C GLY A 95 10.15 -8.13 -34.68
N LYS A 96 10.57 -6.87 -34.77
CA LYS A 96 10.34 -6.10 -36.02
C LYS A 96 11.26 -4.89 -36.14
N HIS A 97 12.51 -5.16 -36.53
CA HIS A 97 13.13 -4.31 -37.53
C HIS A 97 12.36 -4.55 -38.83
N SER A 98 11.68 -3.53 -39.32
CA SER A 98 11.30 -3.42 -40.73
C SER A 98 10.88 -1.97 -40.95
N ILE A 99 11.88 -1.20 -41.36
CA ILE A 99 11.88 -0.15 -42.39
C ILE A 99 10.51 0.46 -42.70
#